data_AF-W2P7W7-F1
#
_entry.id   AF-W2P7W7-F1
#
_cell.length_a   1.000
_cell.length_b   1.000
_cell.length_c   1.000
_cell.angle_alpha   90.00
_cell.angle_beta   90.00
_cell.angle_gamma   90.00
#
_symmetry.space_group_name_H-M   'P 1'
#
loop_
_entity.id
_entity.type
_entity.pdbx_description
1 polymer ?
#
loop_
_entity_poly.entity_id
_entity_poly.type
_entity_poly.pdbx_seq_one_letter_code
_entity_poly.pdbx_strand_id
1 'polypeptide(L)'
;MTGPPSPKRQRTDDNKPDEKVQKVLESVKQVEEELEKVNVEQAKEILVIETKYNAKKRPTYVKRNKLLAEIPHFWKQVFVNHPLVGNYLTEEDEMLMDFLQTFDITFVGDDGSFKMELTFQENDYFSPTTVWKQVKFSEDGEEVEVTASELTWKDKAEMTEESEKFPFFQWFVSTDGDQDVAEIIKEEIWKNPVPFYMMDEDEEESEGEEEEGEGEEEEAEGDDKE
;
A
#
# COMPACT_ATOMS: atom_id res chain seq x y z
N MET A 1 -67.33 -3.99 45.81
CA MET A 1 -66.43 -4.73 44.90
C MET A 1 -65.05 -4.09 45.02
N THR A 2 -64.13 -4.71 45.75
CA THR A 2 -62.77 -4.22 45.95
C THR A 2 -61.83 -5.10 45.12
N GLY A 3 -61.30 -4.56 44.02
CA GLY A 3 -60.32 -5.26 43.19
C GLY A 3 -58.99 -5.46 43.93
N PRO A 4 -58.17 -6.48 43.55
CA PRO A 4 -56.89 -6.72 44.20
C PRO A 4 -55.90 -5.59 43.89
N PRO A 5 -54.98 -5.27 44.82
CA PRO A 5 -53.99 -4.22 44.61
C PRO A 5 -53.02 -4.65 43.51
N SER A 6 -52.71 -3.73 42.59
CA SER A 6 -51.75 -3.96 41.51
C SER A 6 -50.35 -4.21 42.06
N PRO A 7 -49.52 -5.06 41.41
CA PRO A 7 -48.17 -5.32 41.86
C PRO A 7 -47.36 -4.03 41.79
N LYS A 8 -46.72 -3.66 42.90
CA LYS A 8 -45.73 -2.59 42.91
C LYS A 8 -44.64 -2.95 41.90
N ARG A 9 -44.57 -2.21 40.79
CA ARG A 9 -43.37 -2.20 39.94
C ARG A 9 -42.22 -1.75 40.82
N GLN A 10 -41.34 -2.68 41.14
CA GLN A 10 -40.05 -2.41 41.74
C GLN A 10 -39.32 -1.49 40.75
N ARG A 11 -39.07 -0.24 41.16
CA ARG A 11 -38.10 0.62 40.48
C ARG A 11 -36.79 -0.16 40.52
N THR A 12 -36.29 -0.56 39.35
CA THR A 12 -34.92 -1.04 39.21
C THR A 12 -34.02 0.12 39.63
N ASP A 13 -33.45 -0.04 40.79
CA ASP A 13 -32.44 0.83 41.39
C ASP A 13 -31.25 0.94 40.43
N ASP A 14 -30.80 2.17 40.25
CA ASP A 14 -29.57 2.64 39.65
C ASP A 14 -28.63 1.59 39.02
N ASN A 15 -28.56 1.59 37.67
CA ASN A 15 -27.46 1.00 36.91
C ASN A 15 -26.17 1.86 37.10
N LYS A 16 -25.70 1.98 38.33
CA LYS A 16 -24.36 2.51 38.63
C LYS A 16 -23.37 1.36 38.46
N PRO A 17 -22.29 1.53 37.69
CA PRO A 17 -21.27 0.50 37.58
C PRO A 17 -20.74 0.19 38.98
N ASP A 18 -20.65 -1.10 39.33
CA ASP A 18 -20.10 -1.58 40.60
C ASP A 18 -18.76 -0.87 40.88
N GLU A 19 -18.64 -0.19 42.02
CA GLU A 19 -17.46 0.59 42.42
C GLU A 19 -16.18 -0.25 42.36
N LYS A 20 -16.29 -1.56 42.64
CA LYS A 20 -15.19 -2.50 42.51
C LYS A 20 -14.75 -2.67 41.06
N VAL A 21 -15.70 -2.74 40.12
CA VAL A 21 -15.41 -2.84 38.69
C VAL A 21 -14.74 -1.57 38.18
N GLN A 22 -15.22 -0.39 38.59
CA GLN A 22 -14.59 0.89 38.22
C GLN A 22 -13.13 0.96 38.68
N LYS A 23 -12.86 0.59 39.93
CA LYS A 23 -11.50 0.57 40.48
C LYS A 23 -10.56 -0.41 39.76
N VAL A 24 -11.08 -1.57 39.36
CA VAL A 24 -10.30 -2.54 38.57
C VAL A 24 -9.99 -1.97 37.19
N LEU A 25 -10.96 -1.37 36.50
CA LEU A 25 -10.74 -0.74 35.20
C LEU A 25 -9.73 0.41 35.26
N GLU A 26 -9.75 1.22 36.31
CA GLU A 26 -8.72 2.24 36.53
C GLU A 26 -7.32 1.64 36.69
N SER A 27 -7.22 0.51 37.40
CA SER A 27 -5.95 -0.22 37.55
C SER A 27 -5.48 -0.83 36.23
N VAL A 28 -6.39 -1.36 35.42
CA VAL A 28 -6.09 -1.89 34.09
C VAL A 28 -5.58 -0.79 33.16
N LYS A 29 -6.21 0.39 33.16
CA LYS A 29 -5.73 1.54 32.36
C LYS A 29 -4.29 1.92 32.69
N GLN A 30 -3.91 1.90 33.96
CA GLN A 30 -2.52 2.19 34.36
C GLN A 30 -1.54 1.15 33.80
N VAL A 31 -1.92 -0.14 33.78
CA VAL A 31 -1.11 -1.20 33.17
C VAL A 31 -1.04 -1.03 31.65
N GLU A 32 -2.14 -0.67 30.98
CA GLU A 32 -2.16 -0.37 29.55
C GLU A 32 -1.25 0.82 29.19
N GLU A 33 -1.23 1.87 30.02
CA GLU A 33 -0.30 3.00 29.86
C GLU A 33 1.18 2.59 30.05
N GLU A 34 1.47 1.60 30.90
CA GLU A 34 2.82 1.05 31.05
C GLU A 34 3.22 0.19 29.84
N LEU A 35 2.30 -0.62 29.32
CA LEU A 35 2.52 -1.40 28.09
C LEU A 35 2.77 -0.48 26.90
N GLU A 36 2.01 0.61 26.77
CA GLU A 36 2.18 1.56 25.68
C GLU A 36 3.57 2.22 25.69
N LYS A 37 4.11 2.55 26.87
CA LYS A 37 5.48 3.06 26.97
C LYS A 37 6.52 2.07 26.43
N VAL A 38 6.34 0.78 26.71
CA VAL A 38 7.23 -0.28 26.20
C VAL A 38 7.07 -0.44 24.69
N ASN A 39 5.84 -0.36 24.17
CA ASN A 39 5.58 -0.39 22.72
C ASN A 39 6.28 0.78 22.00
N VAL A 40 6.19 1.98 22.55
CA VAL A 40 6.87 3.18 22.01
C VAL A 40 8.38 3.02 22.03
N GLU A 41 8.96 2.46 23.10
CA GLU A 41 10.40 2.16 23.17
C GLU A 41 10.83 1.14 22.12
N GLN A 42 10.06 0.06 21.97
CA GLN A 42 10.29 -0.97 20.95
C GLN A 42 10.22 -0.39 19.53
N ALA A 43 9.20 0.42 19.23
CA ALA A 43 9.05 1.07 17.92
C ALA A 43 10.26 1.96 17.58
N LYS A 44 10.78 2.71 18.55
CA LYS A 44 12.00 3.53 18.37
C LYS A 44 13.23 2.69 18.08
N GLU A 45 13.41 1.56 18.76
CA GLU A 45 14.54 0.66 18.48
C GLU A 45 14.46 0.04 17.09
N ILE A 46 13.27 -0.41 16.68
CA ILE A 46 13.01 -0.93 15.33
C ILE A 46 13.37 0.13 14.29
N LEU A 47 12.88 1.35 14.47
CA LEU A 47 13.13 2.46 13.55
C LEU A 47 14.62 2.78 13.40
N VAL A 48 15.38 2.79 14.50
CA VAL A 48 16.85 2.97 14.44
C VAL A 48 17.52 1.87 13.63
N ILE A 49 17.07 0.62 13.79
CA ILE A 49 17.59 -0.53 13.03
C ILE A 49 17.22 -0.37 11.55
N GLU A 50 15.98 -0.04 11.23
CA GLU A 50 15.51 0.16 9.86
C GLU A 50 16.28 1.27 9.16
N THR A 51 16.41 2.45 9.78
CA THR A 51 17.19 3.58 9.26
C THR A 51 18.62 3.16 8.93
N LYS A 52 19.28 2.44 9.84
CA LYS A 52 20.63 1.90 9.61
C LYS A 52 20.69 0.97 8.38
N TYR A 53 19.73 0.06 8.23
CA TYR A 53 19.73 -0.88 7.11
C TYR A 53 19.26 -0.25 5.80
N ASN A 54 18.38 0.75 5.83
CA ASN A 54 17.98 1.53 4.66
C ASN A 54 19.18 2.26 4.06
N ALA A 55 20.00 2.92 4.89
CA ALA A 55 21.26 3.51 4.46
C ALA A 55 22.21 2.47 3.86
N LYS A 56 22.31 1.27 4.47
CA LYS A 56 23.16 0.18 3.97
C LYS A 56 22.66 -0.42 2.65
N LYS A 57 21.35 -0.48 2.42
CA LYS A 57 20.72 -0.98 1.18
C LYS A 57 20.82 0.02 0.03
N ARG A 58 20.97 1.32 0.32
CA ARG A 58 20.94 2.38 -0.70
C ARG A 58 21.92 2.14 -1.87
N PRO A 59 23.20 1.77 -1.68
CA PRO A 59 24.09 1.48 -2.80
C PRO A 59 23.59 0.32 -3.69
N THR A 60 22.92 -0.66 -3.10
CA THR A 60 22.33 -1.79 -3.83
C THR A 60 21.13 -1.35 -4.65
N TYR A 61 20.25 -0.50 -4.10
CA TYR A 61 19.15 0.09 -4.86
C TYR A 61 19.64 0.96 -6.03
N VAL A 62 20.69 1.76 -5.82
CA VAL A 62 21.32 2.52 -6.91
C VAL A 62 21.87 1.60 -8.00
N LYS A 63 22.49 0.47 -7.63
CA LYS A 63 22.95 -0.54 -8.61
C LYS A 63 21.77 -1.18 -9.35
N ARG A 64 20.68 -1.52 -8.65
CA ARG A 64 19.46 -2.07 -9.25
C ARG A 64 18.86 -1.10 -10.26
N ASN A 65 18.68 0.17 -9.90
CA ASN A 65 18.07 1.17 -10.79
C ASN A 65 18.87 1.35 -12.09
N LYS A 66 20.21 1.26 -12.04
CA LYS A 66 21.05 1.27 -13.24
C LYS A 66 20.79 0.07 -14.16
N LEU A 67 20.55 -1.12 -13.60
CA LEU A 67 20.25 -2.30 -14.39
C LEU A 67 18.84 -2.23 -14.98
N LEU A 68 17.86 -1.77 -14.20
CA LEU A 68 16.47 -1.63 -14.64
C LEU A 68 16.31 -0.58 -15.75
N ALA A 69 17.14 0.47 -15.75
CA ALA A 69 17.13 1.49 -16.80
C ALA A 69 17.54 0.96 -18.19
N GLU A 70 18.17 -0.21 -18.27
CA GLU A 70 18.52 -0.87 -19.54
C GLU A 70 17.32 -1.61 -20.17
N ILE A 71 16.20 -1.75 -19.43
CA ILE A 71 14.99 -2.41 -19.89
C ILE A 71 13.96 -1.32 -20.24
N PRO A 72 13.63 -1.14 -21.54
CA PRO A 72 12.61 -0.17 -21.95
C PRO A 72 11.28 -0.43 -21.25
N HIS A 73 10.61 0.63 -20.82
CA HIS A 73 9.28 0.60 -20.21
C HIS A 73 9.15 -0.28 -18.96
N PHE A 74 10.26 -0.67 -18.31
CA PHE A 74 10.26 -1.54 -17.14
C PHE A 74 9.28 -1.06 -16.06
N TRP A 75 9.39 0.20 -15.65
CA TRP A 75 8.55 0.73 -14.58
C TRP A 75 7.08 0.88 -15.01
N LYS A 76 6.81 1.24 -16.28
CA LYS A 76 5.44 1.25 -16.81
C LYS A 76 4.79 -0.12 -16.61
N GLN A 77 5.43 -1.17 -17.12
CA GLN A 77 4.90 -2.54 -17.03
C GLN A 77 4.65 -2.94 -15.57
N VAL A 78 5.60 -2.64 -14.68
CA VAL A 78 5.47 -2.94 -13.24
C VAL A 78 4.27 -2.23 -12.60
N PHE A 79 4.03 -0.97 -12.94
CA PHE A 79 2.90 -0.21 -12.39
C PHE A 79 1.56 -0.73 -12.93
N VAL A 80 1.48 -1.02 -14.23
CA VAL A 80 0.27 -1.55 -14.88
C VAL A 80 -0.08 -2.94 -14.36
N ASN A 81 0.91 -3.83 -14.25
CA ASN A 81 0.69 -5.22 -13.83
C ASN A 81 0.41 -5.37 -12.32
N HIS A 82 0.63 -4.33 -11.51
CA HIS A 82 0.42 -4.45 -10.07
C HIS A 82 -1.08 -4.50 -9.75
N PRO A 83 -1.62 -5.55 -9.08
CA PRO A 83 -3.07 -5.76 -8.93
C PRO A 83 -3.84 -4.60 -8.29
N LEU A 84 -3.22 -3.90 -7.33
CA LEU A 84 -3.84 -2.72 -6.70
C LEU A 84 -3.54 -1.42 -7.44
N VAL A 85 -2.27 -1.10 -7.67
CA VAL A 85 -1.85 0.18 -8.28
C VAL A 85 -2.28 0.30 -9.74
N GLY A 86 -2.29 -0.80 -10.51
CA GLY A 86 -2.76 -0.84 -11.89
C GLY A 86 -4.20 -0.37 -12.04
N ASN A 87 -5.07 -0.68 -11.08
CA ASN A 87 -6.47 -0.23 -11.07
C ASN A 87 -6.64 1.30 -10.90
N TYR A 88 -5.58 2.02 -10.52
CA TYR A 88 -5.60 3.49 -10.44
C TYR A 88 -5.14 4.16 -11.74
N LEU A 89 -4.71 3.39 -12.74
CA LEU A 89 -4.20 3.89 -14.01
C LEU A 89 -5.30 3.87 -15.07
N THR A 90 -5.39 4.96 -15.83
CA THR A 90 -6.17 5.04 -17.07
C THR A 90 -5.28 4.76 -18.29
N GLU A 91 -5.90 4.56 -19.46
CA GLU A 91 -5.16 4.48 -20.73
C GLU A 91 -4.28 5.72 -20.95
N GLU A 92 -4.76 6.90 -20.55
CA GLU A 92 -3.98 8.13 -20.61
C GLU A 92 -2.78 8.13 -19.66
N ASP A 93 -2.94 7.68 -18.41
CA ASP A 93 -1.81 7.50 -17.49
C ASP A 93 -0.76 6.56 -18.09
N GLU A 94 -1.19 5.44 -18.68
CA GLU A 94 -0.29 4.47 -19.32
C GLU A 94 0.48 5.04 -20.52
N MET A 95 -0.17 5.88 -21.33
CA MET A 95 0.49 6.59 -22.43
C MET A 95 1.55 7.57 -21.91
N LEU A 96 1.27 8.26 -20.80
CA LEU A 96 2.24 9.15 -20.17
C LEU A 96 3.40 8.36 -19.54
N MET A 97 3.12 7.17 -19.00
CA MET A 97 4.15 6.25 -18.48
C MET A 97 5.09 5.71 -19.57
N ASP A 98 4.77 5.80 -20.86
CA ASP A 98 5.72 5.46 -21.93
C ASP A 98 6.98 6.33 -21.89
N PHE A 99 6.88 7.52 -21.32
CA PHE A 99 8.00 8.45 -21.16
C PHE A 99 8.77 8.22 -19.86
N LEU A 100 8.31 7.36 -18.95
CA LEU A 100 8.96 7.11 -17.67
C LEU A 100 10.32 6.40 -17.86
N GLN A 101 11.41 7.04 -17.46
CA GLN A 101 12.76 6.45 -17.52
C GLN A 101 13.13 5.72 -16.23
N THR A 102 12.91 6.38 -15.10
CA THR A 102 13.34 5.84 -13.81
C THR A 102 12.34 6.19 -12.72
N PHE A 103 12.11 5.23 -11.84
CA PHE A 103 11.44 5.42 -10.57
C PHE A 103 12.39 5.07 -9.43
N ASP A 104 12.37 5.88 -8.37
CA ASP A 104 13.15 5.61 -7.17
C ASP A 104 12.46 6.11 -5.90
N ILE A 105 12.80 5.48 -4.78
CA ILE A 105 12.41 5.92 -3.44
C ILE A 105 13.67 6.10 -2.60
N THR A 106 13.73 7.25 -1.91
CA THR A 106 14.76 7.55 -0.93
C THR A 106 14.14 7.83 0.41
N PHE A 107 14.64 7.20 1.47
CA PHE A 107 14.30 7.58 2.84
C PHE A 107 14.92 8.94 3.16
N VAL A 108 14.14 9.82 3.79
CA VAL A 108 14.51 11.21 4.09
C VAL A 108 14.44 11.40 5.59
N GLY A 109 15.57 11.27 6.29
CA GLY A 109 15.61 11.34 7.75
C GLY A 109 15.69 9.96 8.40
N ASP A 110 15.35 9.90 9.68
CA ASP A 110 15.40 8.73 10.56
C ASP A 110 14.05 8.34 11.15
N ASP A 111 12.97 9.00 10.72
CA ASP A 111 11.56 8.86 11.12
C ASP A 111 10.75 7.96 10.17
N GLY A 112 11.39 7.29 9.22
CA GLY A 112 10.73 6.45 8.22
C GLY A 112 10.14 7.22 7.04
N SER A 113 10.28 8.56 7.02
CA SER A 113 9.85 9.41 5.91
C SER A 113 10.57 9.04 4.61
N PHE A 114 9.88 9.21 3.50
CA PHE A 114 10.40 8.84 2.20
C PHE A 114 9.93 9.77 1.09
N LYS A 115 10.73 9.83 0.03
CA LYS A 115 10.48 10.59 -1.18
C LYS A 115 10.48 9.64 -2.37
N MET A 116 9.37 9.65 -3.10
CA MET A 116 9.16 8.99 -4.38
C MET A 116 9.51 9.96 -5.50
N GLU A 117 10.27 9.51 -6.49
CA GLU A 117 10.69 10.34 -7.61
C GLU A 117 10.53 9.59 -8.93
N LEU A 118 9.75 10.16 -9.84
CA LEU A 118 9.55 9.69 -11.20
C LEU A 118 10.27 10.64 -12.16
N THR A 119 11.15 10.11 -12.98
CA THR A 119 11.88 10.87 -14.00
C THR A 119 11.51 10.39 -15.39
N PHE A 120 11.09 11.34 -16.22
CA PHE A 120 10.57 11.15 -17.56
C PHE A 120 11.56 11.65 -18.60
N GLN A 121 11.42 11.12 -19.81
CA GLN A 121 11.93 11.75 -21.02
C GLN A 121 11.20 13.08 -21.26
N GLU A 122 11.80 13.91 -22.10
CA GLU A 122 11.06 15.05 -22.66
C GLU A 122 9.81 14.53 -23.38
N ASN A 123 8.67 15.10 -23.05
CA ASN A 123 7.35 14.66 -23.51
C ASN A 123 6.45 15.87 -23.74
N ASP A 124 5.36 15.70 -24.46
CA ASP A 124 4.45 16.79 -24.84
C ASP A 124 3.40 17.12 -23.77
N TYR A 125 3.34 16.35 -22.68
CA TYR A 125 2.30 16.48 -21.66
C TYR A 125 2.62 17.55 -20.64
N PHE A 126 3.82 17.51 -20.03
CA PHE A 126 4.15 18.41 -18.91
C PHE A 126 5.63 18.82 -18.84
N SER A 127 5.90 19.81 -18.00
CA SER A 127 7.23 20.16 -17.51
C SER A 127 7.14 20.59 -16.04
N PRO A 128 8.18 20.36 -15.20
CA PRO A 128 9.47 19.71 -15.47
C PRO A 128 9.36 18.18 -15.66
N THR A 129 10.39 17.54 -16.22
CA THR A 129 10.40 16.08 -16.51
C THR A 129 10.64 15.19 -15.29
N THR A 130 10.80 15.76 -14.10
CA THR A 130 10.90 15.02 -12.85
C THR A 130 9.81 15.49 -11.92
N VAL A 131 9.00 14.56 -11.43
CA VAL A 131 7.95 14.81 -10.45
C VAL A 131 8.23 13.96 -9.22
N TRP A 132 7.88 14.48 -8.04
CA TRP A 132 8.14 13.81 -6.80
C TRP A 132 7.01 14.00 -5.78
N LYS A 133 6.86 13.02 -4.91
CA LYS A 133 6.02 13.06 -3.71
C LYS A 133 6.87 12.69 -2.51
N GLN A 134 6.75 13.43 -1.41
CA GLN A 134 7.41 13.15 -0.16
C GLN A 134 6.37 13.01 0.95
N VAL A 135 6.41 11.87 1.62
CA VAL A 135 5.59 11.55 2.79
C VAL A 135 6.50 11.65 4.00
N LYS A 136 6.16 12.54 4.93
CA LYS A 136 6.95 12.80 6.12
C LYS A 136 6.14 12.48 7.37
N PHE A 137 6.71 11.66 8.24
CA PHE A 137 6.09 11.28 9.51
C PHE A 137 6.62 12.18 10.63
N SER A 138 5.77 12.52 11.60
CA SER A 138 6.21 13.16 12.84
C SER A 138 7.00 12.17 13.72
N GLU A 139 7.74 12.69 14.70
CA GLU A 139 8.54 11.85 15.63
C GLU A 139 7.69 10.86 16.45
N ASP A 140 6.40 11.16 16.64
CA ASP A 140 5.41 10.28 17.28
C ASP A 140 4.62 9.41 16.30
N GLY A 141 4.79 9.60 14.99
CA GLY A 141 4.11 8.83 13.93
C GLY A 141 2.62 9.11 13.78
N GLU A 142 2.08 10.09 14.52
CA GLU A 142 0.65 10.42 14.51
C GLU A 142 0.28 11.40 13.39
N GLU A 143 1.21 12.26 12.98
CA GLU A 143 1.00 13.25 11.92
C GLU A 143 1.78 12.86 10.66
N VAL A 144 1.13 13.03 9.51
CA VAL A 144 1.73 12.83 8.19
C VAL A 144 1.69 14.13 7.42
N GLU A 145 2.86 14.69 7.13
CA GLU A 145 3.03 15.84 6.26
C GLU A 145 3.37 15.36 4.84
N VAL A 146 2.49 15.65 3.88
CA VAL A 146 2.69 15.29 2.47
C VAL A 146 3.07 16.54 1.69
N THR A 147 4.17 16.46 0.94
CA THR A 147 4.59 17.50 0.01
C THR A 147 4.86 16.88 -1.36
N ALA A 148 4.66 17.65 -2.43
CA ALA A 148 4.89 17.15 -3.78
C ALA A 148 5.41 18.25 -4.71
N SER A 149 5.96 17.85 -5.85
CA SER A 149 6.34 18.76 -6.93
C SER A 149 5.12 19.39 -7.60
N GLU A 150 5.28 20.59 -8.12
CA GLU A 150 4.29 21.18 -9.05
C GLU A 150 4.39 20.52 -10.43
N LEU A 151 3.23 20.18 -11.01
CA LEU A 151 3.10 19.66 -12.37
C LEU A 151 2.55 20.76 -13.28
N THR A 152 3.33 21.20 -14.27
CA THR A 152 2.85 22.19 -15.26
C THR A 152 2.57 21.51 -16.59
N TRP A 153 1.29 21.27 -16.86
CA TRP A 153 0.81 20.78 -18.15
C TRP A 153 1.13 21.79 -19.27
N LYS A 154 1.60 21.28 -20.41
CA LYS A 154 2.09 22.10 -21.53
C LYS A 154 0.93 22.71 -22.33
N ASP A 155 -0.21 22.03 -22.43
CA ASP A 155 -1.41 22.61 -23.05
C ASP A 155 -2.31 23.27 -21.99
N LYS A 156 -2.18 24.59 -21.84
CA LYS A 156 -2.88 25.36 -20.79
C LYS A 156 -4.39 25.55 -21.04
N ALA A 157 -4.91 25.15 -22.19
CA ALA A 157 -6.29 25.38 -22.58
C ALA A 157 -7.28 24.46 -21.83
N GLU A 158 -6.83 23.31 -21.32
CA GLU A 158 -7.70 22.26 -20.75
C GLU A 158 -7.28 21.84 -19.32
N MET A 159 -6.66 22.71 -18.50
CA MET A 159 -6.11 22.33 -17.17
C MET A 159 -7.09 21.56 -16.25
N THR A 160 -8.39 21.78 -16.36
CA THR A 160 -9.41 21.06 -15.59
C THR A 160 -9.90 19.77 -16.25
N GLU A 161 -9.88 19.64 -17.58
CA GLU A 161 -10.37 18.42 -18.26
C GLU A 161 -9.23 17.43 -18.58
N GLU A 162 -8.01 17.90 -18.82
CA GLU A 162 -6.86 17.03 -19.05
C GLU A 162 -6.31 16.43 -17.75
N SER A 163 -6.27 17.17 -16.65
CA SER A 163 -5.78 16.60 -15.37
C SER A 163 -6.66 15.47 -14.85
N GLU A 164 -7.98 15.56 -15.07
CA GLU A 164 -8.94 14.49 -14.73
C GLU A 164 -8.71 13.20 -15.55
N LYS A 165 -8.05 13.28 -16.71
CA LYS A 165 -7.67 12.11 -17.51
C LYS A 165 -6.48 11.34 -16.93
N PHE A 166 -5.69 11.99 -16.05
CA PHE A 166 -4.49 11.42 -15.44
C PHE A 166 -4.63 11.27 -13.92
N PRO A 167 -5.58 10.47 -13.41
CA PRO A 167 -5.86 10.37 -11.99
C PRO A 167 -4.66 9.91 -11.16
N PHE A 168 -3.81 9.02 -11.69
CA PHE A 168 -2.61 8.60 -10.99
C PHE A 168 -1.63 9.77 -10.82
N PHE A 169 -1.34 10.51 -11.89
CA PHE A 169 -0.41 11.65 -11.80
C PHE A 169 -0.98 12.80 -10.97
N GLN A 170 -2.30 13.03 -11.03
CA GLN A 170 -2.98 13.99 -10.16
C GLN A 170 -2.85 13.59 -8.68
N TRP A 171 -3.04 12.32 -8.35
CA TRP A 171 -2.78 11.81 -7.00
C TRP A 171 -1.30 11.99 -6.63
N PHE A 172 -0.38 11.68 -7.54
CA PHE A 172 1.05 11.72 -7.28
C PHE A 172 1.53 13.12 -6.89
N VAL A 173 0.97 14.18 -7.50
CA VAL A 173 1.32 15.57 -7.18
C VAL A 173 0.38 16.26 -6.19
N SER A 174 -0.65 15.56 -5.70
CA SER A 174 -1.56 16.05 -4.65
C SER A 174 -0.99 15.86 -3.24
N THR A 175 -1.34 16.75 -2.32
CA THR A 175 -1.05 16.65 -0.88
C THR A 175 -2.18 16.01 -0.08
N ASP A 176 -3.39 15.99 -0.63
CA ASP A 176 -4.62 15.61 0.08
C ASP A 176 -5.05 14.15 -0.20
N GLY A 177 -4.23 13.41 -0.94
CA GLY A 177 -4.54 12.04 -1.35
C GLY A 177 -4.34 11.01 -0.22
N ASP A 178 -4.94 9.84 -0.41
CA ASP A 178 -4.68 8.66 0.42
C ASP A 178 -3.21 8.24 0.30
N GLN A 179 -2.55 7.99 1.43
CA GLN A 179 -1.14 7.58 1.46
C GLN A 179 -0.96 6.07 1.45
N ASP A 180 -2.04 5.28 1.58
CA ASP A 180 -2.00 3.82 1.49
C ASP A 180 -1.38 3.37 0.14
N VAL A 181 -1.72 4.07 -0.95
CA VAL A 181 -1.13 3.83 -2.27
C VAL A 181 0.38 4.10 -2.27
N ALA A 182 0.86 5.14 -1.57
CA ALA A 182 2.29 5.42 -1.46
C ALA A 182 3.02 4.32 -0.66
N GLU A 183 2.38 3.78 0.36
CA GLU A 183 2.90 2.65 1.13
C GLU A 183 2.96 1.37 0.29
N ILE A 184 1.90 1.04 -0.45
CA ILE A 184 1.88 -0.11 -1.37
C ILE A 184 2.99 0.02 -2.41
N ILE A 185 3.14 1.19 -3.04
CA ILE A 185 4.21 1.41 -4.02
C ILE A 185 5.59 1.25 -3.37
N LYS A 186 5.78 1.70 -2.12
CA LYS A 186 7.04 1.54 -1.38
C LYS A 186 7.32 0.08 -1.01
N GLU A 187 6.33 -0.60 -0.45
CA GLU A 187 6.47 -1.92 0.17
C GLU A 187 6.44 -3.07 -0.83
N GLU A 188 5.67 -2.94 -1.91
CA GLU A 188 5.48 -4.00 -2.91
C GLU A 188 6.27 -3.68 -4.19
N ILE A 189 5.91 -2.61 -4.89
CA ILE A 189 6.49 -2.25 -6.19
C ILE A 189 7.98 -1.93 -6.07
N TRP A 190 8.35 -0.93 -5.26
CA TRP A 190 9.73 -0.46 -5.21
C TRP A 190 10.65 -1.48 -4.57
N LYS A 191 10.23 -2.20 -3.52
CA LYS A 191 11.09 -3.21 -2.89
C LYS A 191 11.34 -4.40 -3.81
N ASN A 192 10.33 -4.88 -4.52
CA ASN A 192 10.44 -6.07 -5.35
C ASN A 192 9.67 -5.95 -6.69
N PRO A 193 10.18 -5.19 -7.67
CA PRO A 193 9.43 -4.90 -8.90
C PRO A 193 9.42 -6.03 -9.94
N VAL A 194 10.42 -6.92 -9.92
CA VAL A 194 10.63 -7.92 -10.99
C VAL A 194 9.45 -8.89 -11.16
N PRO A 195 8.81 -9.41 -10.08
CA PRO A 195 7.63 -10.26 -10.24
C PRO A 195 6.52 -9.59 -11.05
N PHE A 196 6.22 -8.32 -10.78
CA PHE A 196 5.19 -7.58 -11.52
C PHE A 196 5.58 -7.34 -12.97
N TYR A 197 6.87 -7.11 -13.27
CA TYR A 197 7.34 -7.01 -14.66
C TYR A 197 7.17 -8.32 -15.43
N MET A 198 7.32 -9.46 -14.76
CA MET A 198 7.28 -10.80 -15.36
C MET A 198 5.88 -11.40 -15.40
N MET A 199 4.87 -10.73 -14.83
CA MET A 199 3.48 -11.11 -15.03
C MET A 199 3.15 -10.93 -16.51
N ASP A 200 2.98 -12.03 -17.22
CA ASP A 200 2.51 -12.01 -18.60
C ASP A 200 1.02 -11.64 -18.59
N GLU A 201 0.58 -10.82 -19.56
CA GLU A 201 -0.85 -10.48 -19.75
C GLU A 201 -1.74 -11.73 -19.93
N ASP A 202 -1.13 -12.87 -20.31
CA ASP A 202 -1.80 -14.13 -20.62
C ASP A 202 -1.94 -15.10 -19.42
N GLU A 203 -1.32 -14.85 -18.26
CA GLU A 203 -1.43 -15.77 -17.11
C GLU A 203 -2.80 -15.71 -16.39
N GLU A 204 -3.63 -14.70 -16.66
CA GLU A 204 -5.02 -14.66 -16.15
C GLU A 204 -5.96 -15.67 -16.83
N GLU A 205 -5.60 -16.26 -17.99
CA GLU A 205 -6.41 -17.31 -18.65
C GLU A 205 -6.00 -18.75 -18.30
N SER A 206 -4.90 -18.94 -17.55
CA SER A 206 -4.33 -20.28 -17.30
C SER A 206 -4.49 -20.81 -15.86
N GLU A 207 -5.55 -20.45 -15.14
CA GLU A 207 -5.98 -21.21 -13.93
C GLU A 207 -7.05 -22.26 -14.26
N GLY A 208 -6.81 -23.08 -15.31
CA GLY A 208 -7.83 -23.98 -15.86
C GLY A 208 -7.35 -25.34 -16.37
N GLU A 209 -6.08 -25.72 -16.21
CA GLU A 209 -5.62 -27.06 -16.57
C GLU A 209 -4.79 -27.67 -15.44
N GLU A 210 -5.49 -28.16 -14.40
CA GLU A 210 -4.92 -29.20 -13.54
C GLU A 210 -4.70 -30.44 -14.42
N GLU A 211 -3.43 -30.78 -14.65
CA GLU A 211 -2.99 -32.06 -15.18
C GLU A 211 -3.53 -33.20 -14.30
N GLU A 212 -4.62 -33.85 -14.69
CA GLU A 212 -4.93 -35.21 -14.19
C GLU A 212 -4.16 -36.24 -15.03
N GLY A 213 -2.87 -36.36 -14.68
CA GLY A 213 -2.05 -37.51 -15.02
C GLY A 213 -2.21 -38.64 -14.01
N GLU A 214 -2.63 -39.80 -14.54
CA GLU A 214 -2.35 -41.18 -14.09
C GLU A 214 -3.35 -41.87 -13.11
N GLY A 215 -3.95 -42.94 -13.64
CA GLY A 215 -4.57 -44.02 -12.87
C GLY A 215 -4.69 -45.28 -13.73
N GLU A 216 -3.68 -46.14 -13.62
CA GLU A 216 -3.45 -47.38 -14.39
C GLU A 216 -4.64 -48.36 -14.39
N GLU A 217 -4.83 -49.04 -15.53
CA GLU A 217 -5.70 -50.21 -15.70
C GLU A 217 -5.11 -51.40 -14.92
N GLU A 218 -5.88 -52.05 -14.04
CA GLU A 218 -5.84 -53.50 -13.82
C GLU A 218 -7.21 -54.02 -13.33
N GLU A 219 -8.08 -54.41 -14.27
CA GLU A 219 -9.23 -55.27 -13.98
C GLU A 219 -8.78 -56.73 -14.11
N ALA A 220 -8.42 -57.32 -12.97
CA ALA A 220 -8.41 -58.76 -12.80
C ALA A 220 -9.69 -59.17 -12.07
N GLU A 221 -10.53 -60.01 -12.67
CA GLU A 221 -11.11 -61.20 -12.05
C GLU A 221 -11.68 -62.13 -13.15
N GLY A 222 -11.24 -63.39 -13.13
CA GLY A 222 -11.85 -64.45 -13.93
C GLY A 222 -13.09 -65.02 -13.23
N ASP A 223 -13.91 -65.78 -13.96
CA ASP A 223 -14.03 -67.24 -13.79
C ASP A 223 -15.14 -67.85 -14.68
N ASP A 224 -14.83 -69.06 -15.14
CA ASP A 224 -15.64 -70.23 -15.54
C ASP A 224 -17.01 -70.18 -16.29
N LYS A 225 -17.04 -71.05 -17.32
CA LYS A 225 -18.10 -71.97 -17.78
C LYS A 225 -19.48 -71.46 -18.21
N GLU A 226 -19.79 -71.68 -19.49
CA GLU A 226 -20.58 -72.84 -19.99
C GLU A 226 -20.28 -73.13 -21.46
#